data_AF-A0A928LC05-F1
#
_entry.id   AF-A0A928LC05-F1
#
_cell.length_a   1.000
_cell.length_b   1.000
_cell.length_c   1.000
_cell.angle_alpha   90.00
_cell.angle_beta   90.00
_cell.angle_gamma   90.00
#
_symmetry.space_group_name_H-M   'P 1'
#
loop_
_entity.id
_entity.type
_entity.pdbx_description
1 polymer ?
#
loop_
_entity_poly.entity_id
_entity_poly.type
_entity_poly.pdbx_seq_one_letter_code
_entity_poly.pdbx_strand_id
1 'polypeptide(L)'
;MLKNKATRIAAGTIGCAMAFVCAAHTTSLFVKSDEFYNSNDYTQNYGTYNEDANDIYRKLYIAGHMYLNKLDENGNFNGTEYEKKQTISVLQEMGIMDNNGELQISDSNNIEYRVNIGYSEYSNTDKSHDDLSSTLYSFRQRNGEVLYSNYFHCFYGSGLFNWFTTNYGMTYYYIEGKGYAIYDFDTTGCNSYVDELGATIYYKTDGSTPLPDDYINPEQPTINEQIPVTEANETFTDNYEQEFESEHIEDKTDTDIQPVTDAGKPVIDESKFIKTQMPEDEIVITVSPDANTIAEIEKSIEEERKHESELNIGFLKLIPFAAIALIMAVYVLIAGGYSKKDKKFVLTSADKVFAEIYIAFATAIIGGAVAYCCYIDEIWDSFKVNYTSTLFSGINGTAGAVVFGATLLILNTLIIRFKCRSMMKTSIIGRLINKGINLIKCLVNKAKKAKKEFLKNMVSRDMLRNDKFTRSFVLRTGIAIALGVISLIISAIINELELFPVCIIIIIAGYIYFSFADLKAFERLNEHISAVNSGDYMIRNEELDSPIYVPTEKLNNISDGIQTTVEKQLKSERMKIELVTNVSHDLKTPLTSIISYIDLLSAEELSP
;
A
#
# COMPACT_ATOMS: atom_id res chain seq x y z
N MET A 1 49.15 17.97 -12.82
CA MET A 1 48.22 18.27 -13.94
C MET A 1 46.74 18.23 -13.57
N LEU A 2 46.32 17.37 -12.62
CA LEU A 2 44.92 17.03 -12.28
C LEU A 2 43.95 18.14 -11.78
N LYS A 3 44.37 19.41 -11.71
CA LYS A 3 43.61 20.51 -11.06
C LYS A 3 43.37 21.71 -11.97
N ASN A 4 43.62 21.57 -13.28
CA ASN A 4 43.45 22.66 -14.23
C ASN A 4 42.00 22.72 -14.73
N LYS A 5 41.47 23.94 -14.94
CA LYS A 5 40.12 24.12 -15.49
C LYS A 5 39.99 23.49 -16.88
N ALA A 6 41.04 23.59 -17.70
CA ALA A 6 41.10 23.00 -19.03
C ALA A 6 40.98 21.46 -19.02
N THR A 7 41.63 20.77 -18.08
CA THR A 7 41.59 19.29 -18.01
C THR A 7 40.20 18.78 -17.61
N ARG A 8 39.46 19.53 -16.80
CA ARG A 8 38.07 19.18 -16.43
C ARG A 8 37.10 19.36 -17.60
N ILE A 9 37.28 20.41 -18.40
CA ILE A 9 36.45 20.65 -19.60
C ILE A 9 36.76 19.57 -20.66
N ALA A 10 38.03 19.25 -20.87
CA ALA A 10 38.43 18.15 -21.73
C ALA A 10 37.84 16.81 -21.24
N ALA A 11 37.84 16.56 -19.94
CA ALA A 11 37.26 15.33 -19.41
C ALA A 11 35.74 15.25 -19.58
N GLY A 12 35.01 16.34 -19.32
CA GLY A 12 33.57 16.40 -19.54
C GLY A 12 33.19 16.22 -21.01
N THR A 13 33.92 16.85 -21.93
CA THR A 13 33.67 16.71 -23.38
C THR A 13 33.96 15.30 -23.89
N ILE A 14 35.05 14.67 -23.46
CA ILE A 14 35.34 13.27 -23.77
C ILE A 14 34.25 12.37 -23.19
N GLY A 15 33.80 12.61 -21.96
CA GLY A 15 32.69 11.87 -21.35
C GLY A 15 31.41 11.95 -22.18
N CYS A 16 31.01 13.16 -22.62
CA CYS A 16 29.85 13.33 -23.49
C CYS A 16 30.02 12.66 -24.86
N ALA A 17 31.22 12.69 -25.45
CA ALA A 17 31.49 12.00 -26.70
C ALA A 17 31.41 10.47 -26.57
N MET A 18 31.85 9.91 -25.45
CA MET A 18 31.70 8.47 -25.18
C MET A 18 30.23 8.09 -24.91
N ALA A 19 29.49 8.94 -24.19
CA ALA A 19 28.05 8.76 -24.00
C ALA A 19 27.27 8.83 -25.32
N PHE A 20 27.68 9.71 -26.24
CA PHE A 20 27.15 9.76 -27.62
C PHE A 20 27.34 8.42 -28.32
N VAL A 21 28.57 7.88 -28.32
CA VAL A 21 28.88 6.63 -29.01
C VAL A 21 28.08 5.47 -28.43
N CYS A 22 27.97 5.39 -27.09
CA CYS A 22 27.15 4.39 -26.43
C CYS A 22 25.69 4.49 -26.88
N ALA A 23 25.05 5.66 -26.70
CA ALA A 23 23.64 5.83 -27.02
C ALA A 23 23.34 5.58 -28.51
N ALA A 24 24.19 6.06 -29.42
CA ALA A 24 24.02 5.83 -30.85
C ALA A 24 24.09 4.34 -31.21
N HIS A 25 25.12 3.63 -30.73
CA HIS A 25 25.27 2.22 -31.03
C HIS A 25 24.19 1.36 -30.36
N THR A 26 23.78 1.70 -29.14
CA THR A 26 22.65 1.04 -28.47
C THR A 26 21.39 1.13 -29.33
N THR A 27 21.03 2.32 -29.80
CA THR A 27 19.88 2.48 -30.71
C THR A 27 20.07 1.72 -32.02
N SER A 28 21.29 1.70 -32.59
CA SER A 28 21.54 0.93 -33.81
C SER A 28 21.38 -0.58 -33.61
N LEU A 29 21.72 -1.11 -32.43
CA LEU A 29 21.51 -2.53 -32.11
C LEU A 29 20.01 -2.82 -31.90
N PHE A 30 19.29 -1.93 -31.22
CA PHE A 30 17.84 -2.05 -31.08
C PHE A 30 17.12 -2.03 -32.43
N VAL A 31 17.45 -1.10 -33.31
CA VAL A 31 16.85 -1.05 -34.65
C VAL A 31 17.15 -2.32 -35.46
N LYS A 32 18.37 -2.86 -35.37
CA LYS A 32 18.70 -4.14 -36.03
C LYS A 32 17.94 -5.32 -35.46
N SER A 33 17.70 -5.31 -34.15
CA SER A 33 16.89 -6.32 -33.47
C SER A 33 15.44 -6.24 -33.93
N ASP A 34 14.87 -5.03 -33.94
CA ASP A 34 13.51 -4.75 -34.39
C ASP A 34 13.32 -5.12 -35.88
N GLU A 35 14.27 -4.75 -36.74
CA GLU A 35 14.28 -5.15 -38.16
C GLU A 35 14.34 -6.68 -38.32
N PHE A 36 15.14 -7.39 -37.51
CA PHE A 36 15.24 -8.85 -37.56
C PHE A 36 13.92 -9.51 -37.18
N TYR A 37 13.35 -9.17 -36.01
CA TYR A 37 12.10 -9.76 -35.54
C TYR A 37 10.88 -9.37 -36.38
N ASN A 38 10.86 -8.17 -36.99
CA ASN A 38 9.80 -7.80 -37.93
C ASN A 38 9.96 -8.45 -39.32
N SER A 39 11.17 -8.93 -39.67
CA SER A 39 11.43 -9.59 -40.95
C SER A 39 11.32 -11.12 -40.89
N ASN A 40 11.56 -11.69 -39.71
CA ASN A 40 11.38 -13.11 -39.45
C ASN A 40 10.01 -13.31 -38.81
N ASP A 41 9.07 -13.85 -39.58
CA ASP A 41 7.76 -14.35 -39.13
C ASP A 41 7.90 -15.60 -38.21
N TYR A 42 8.90 -15.65 -37.35
CA TYR A 42 9.20 -16.78 -36.47
C TYR A 42 8.09 -17.00 -35.43
N THR A 43 7.67 -15.91 -34.78
CA THR A 43 6.55 -15.94 -33.82
C THR A 43 5.25 -16.32 -34.52
N GLN A 44 5.15 -16.06 -35.83
CA GLN A 44 3.99 -16.43 -36.64
C GLN A 44 4.04 -17.92 -37.00
N ASN A 45 5.14 -18.47 -37.53
CA ASN A 45 5.17 -19.89 -37.95
C ASN A 45 4.99 -20.88 -36.79
N TYR A 46 5.68 -20.67 -35.68
CA TYR A 46 5.53 -21.53 -34.50
C TYR A 46 4.18 -21.32 -33.80
N GLY A 47 3.69 -20.08 -33.75
CA GLY A 47 2.35 -19.75 -33.25
C GLY A 47 1.25 -20.39 -34.09
N THR A 48 1.32 -20.25 -35.41
CA THR A 48 0.39 -20.84 -36.38
C THR A 48 0.40 -22.37 -36.31
N TYR A 49 1.58 -23.00 -36.20
CA TYR A 49 1.63 -24.45 -36.00
C TYR A 49 0.96 -24.90 -34.69
N ASN A 50 1.14 -24.14 -33.60
CA ASN A 50 0.48 -24.44 -32.32
C ASN A 50 -1.05 -24.27 -32.41
N GLU A 51 -1.52 -23.22 -33.10
CA GLU A 51 -2.94 -23.00 -33.38
C GLU A 51 -3.54 -24.14 -34.22
N ASP A 52 -2.87 -24.52 -35.31
CA ASP A 52 -3.32 -25.57 -36.22
C ASP A 52 -3.32 -26.95 -35.54
N ALA A 53 -2.28 -27.27 -34.75
CA ALA A 53 -2.21 -28.52 -34.01
C ALA A 53 -3.30 -28.62 -32.93
N ASN A 54 -3.66 -27.51 -32.27
CA ASN A 54 -4.78 -27.46 -31.33
C ASN A 54 -6.13 -27.65 -32.04
N ASP A 55 -6.31 -27.08 -33.23
CA ASP A 55 -7.52 -27.28 -34.04
C ASP A 55 -7.68 -28.74 -34.49
N ILE A 56 -6.60 -29.36 -34.96
CA ILE A 56 -6.59 -30.78 -35.35
C ILE A 56 -6.89 -31.66 -34.15
N TYR A 57 -6.24 -31.41 -33.01
CA TYR A 57 -6.50 -32.14 -31.79
C TYR A 57 -7.97 -32.09 -31.37
N ARG A 58 -8.57 -30.89 -31.40
CA ARG A 58 -9.98 -30.69 -31.11
C ARG A 58 -10.86 -31.55 -32.02
N LYS A 59 -10.63 -31.51 -33.33
CA LYS A 59 -11.39 -32.29 -34.31
C LYS A 59 -11.25 -33.80 -34.07
N LEU A 60 -10.04 -34.26 -33.76
CA LEU A 60 -9.77 -35.67 -33.45
C LEU A 60 -10.44 -36.13 -32.17
N TYR A 61 -10.45 -35.29 -31.14
CA TYR A 61 -11.10 -35.58 -29.87
C TYR A 61 -12.63 -35.71 -30.03
N ILE A 62 -13.26 -34.79 -30.77
CA ILE A 62 -14.70 -34.83 -31.08
C ILE A 62 -15.04 -36.05 -31.95
N ALA A 63 -14.31 -36.27 -33.05
CA ALA A 63 -14.52 -37.42 -33.93
C ALA A 63 -14.33 -38.75 -33.19
N GLY A 64 -13.31 -38.80 -32.33
CA GLY A 64 -13.03 -39.90 -31.43
C GLY A 64 -14.25 -40.25 -30.57
N HIS A 65 -14.72 -39.28 -29.80
CA HIS A 65 -15.81 -39.51 -28.85
C HIS A 65 -17.19 -39.74 -29.50
N MET A 66 -17.53 -39.00 -30.55
CA MET A 66 -18.86 -39.07 -31.16
C MET A 66 -19.00 -40.23 -32.15
N TYR A 67 -17.93 -40.62 -32.83
CA TYR A 67 -17.99 -41.59 -33.93
C TYR A 67 -17.14 -42.83 -33.67
N LEU A 68 -15.82 -42.69 -33.49
CA LEU A 68 -14.91 -43.85 -33.41
C LEU A 68 -15.21 -44.77 -32.22
N ASN A 69 -15.56 -44.18 -31.08
CA ASN A 69 -15.97 -44.89 -29.86
C ASN A 69 -17.27 -45.71 -30.04
N LYS A 70 -18.06 -45.44 -31.07
CA LYS A 70 -19.29 -46.14 -31.39
C LYS A 70 -19.09 -47.20 -32.47
N LEU A 71 -17.88 -47.46 -32.95
CA LEU A 71 -17.65 -48.51 -33.95
C LEU A 71 -17.32 -49.84 -33.26
N ASP A 72 -17.82 -50.94 -33.83
CA ASP A 72 -17.46 -52.31 -33.43
C ASP A 72 -16.12 -52.76 -34.05
N GLU A 73 -15.65 -53.95 -33.68
CA GLU A 73 -14.40 -54.55 -34.21
C GLU A 73 -14.38 -54.68 -35.76
N ASN A 74 -15.55 -54.66 -36.40
CA ASN A 74 -15.70 -54.76 -37.86
C ASN A 74 -15.89 -53.39 -38.53
N GLY A 75 -15.82 -52.30 -37.77
CA GLY A 75 -16.03 -50.93 -38.25
C GLY A 75 -17.50 -50.55 -38.48
N ASN A 76 -18.45 -51.34 -37.97
CA ASN A 76 -19.88 -50.99 -38.03
C ASN A 76 -20.27 -50.13 -36.83
N PHE A 77 -21.18 -49.18 -37.06
CA PHE A 77 -21.70 -48.33 -35.99
C PHE A 77 -22.59 -49.14 -35.03
N ASN A 78 -22.15 -49.24 -33.78
CA ASN A 78 -22.82 -49.85 -32.64
C ASN A 78 -23.84 -48.87 -32.04
N GLY A 79 -24.96 -48.72 -32.72
CA GLY A 79 -26.09 -47.86 -32.36
C GLY A 79 -27.23 -48.04 -33.37
N THR A 80 -28.31 -47.28 -33.23
CA THR A 80 -29.40 -47.37 -34.22
C THR A 80 -29.03 -46.65 -35.51
N GLU A 81 -29.62 -47.06 -36.64
CA GLU A 81 -29.44 -46.36 -37.92
C GLU A 81 -29.86 -44.88 -37.84
N TYR A 82 -30.82 -44.57 -36.95
CA TYR A 82 -31.24 -43.20 -36.69
C TYR A 82 -30.17 -42.41 -35.94
N GLU A 83 -29.63 -42.95 -34.86
CA GLU A 83 -28.52 -42.37 -34.09
C GLU A 83 -27.31 -42.10 -34.99
N LYS A 84 -26.92 -43.10 -35.80
CA LYS A 84 -25.83 -43.00 -36.78
C LYS A 84 -26.04 -41.81 -37.72
N LYS A 85 -27.24 -41.67 -38.28
CA LYS A 85 -27.57 -40.57 -39.20
C LYS A 85 -27.49 -39.21 -38.52
N GLN A 86 -27.96 -39.09 -37.28
CA GLN A 86 -27.87 -37.84 -36.50
C GLN A 86 -26.40 -37.49 -36.21
N THR A 87 -25.59 -38.45 -35.75
CA THR A 87 -24.15 -38.27 -35.49
C THR A 87 -23.40 -37.81 -36.74
N ILE A 88 -23.62 -38.48 -37.88
CA ILE A 88 -23.02 -38.08 -39.16
C ILE A 88 -23.43 -36.65 -39.54
N SER A 89 -24.72 -36.30 -39.37
CA SER A 89 -25.21 -34.95 -39.68
C SER A 89 -24.52 -33.87 -38.83
N VAL A 90 -24.31 -34.12 -37.53
CA VAL A 90 -23.61 -33.16 -36.65
C VAL A 90 -22.16 -33.01 -37.04
N LEU A 91 -21.46 -34.13 -37.33
CA LEU A 91 -20.06 -34.08 -37.75
C LEU A 91 -19.87 -33.41 -39.12
N GLN A 92 -20.85 -33.53 -40.02
CA GLN A 92 -20.90 -32.80 -41.30
C GLN A 92 -21.12 -31.30 -41.09
N GLU A 93 -22.02 -30.90 -40.18
CA GLU A 93 -22.23 -29.49 -39.83
C GLU A 93 -20.96 -28.84 -39.27
N MET A 94 -20.19 -29.60 -38.49
CA MET A 94 -18.92 -29.17 -37.91
C MET A 94 -17.73 -29.22 -38.88
N GLY A 95 -17.94 -29.71 -40.11
CA GLY A 95 -16.88 -29.84 -41.12
C GLY A 95 -15.82 -30.90 -40.78
N ILE A 96 -16.14 -31.86 -39.90
CA ILE A 96 -15.25 -32.96 -39.51
C ILE A 96 -15.44 -34.18 -40.42
N MET A 97 -16.62 -34.32 -41.02
CA MET A 97 -17.00 -35.44 -41.89
C MET A 97 -17.55 -34.94 -43.22
N ASP A 98 -17.24 -35.64 -44.31
CA ASP A 98 -17.71 -35.32 -45.66
C ASP A 98 -19.16 -35.81 -45.92
N ASN A 99 -19.72 -35.46 -47.08
CA ASN A 99 -21.07 -35.88 -47.48
C ASN A 99 -21.22 -37.40 -47.68
N ASN A 100 -20.12 -38.14 -47.81
CA ASN A 100 -20.11 -39.60 -47.97
C ASN A 100 -20.00 -40.34 -46.63
N GLY A 101 -19.77 -39.62 -45.52
CA GLY A 101 -19.62 -40.19 -44.18
C GLY A 101 -18.17 -40.52 -43.81
N GLU A 102 -17.19 -40.01 -44.57
CA GLU A 102 -15.76 -40.19 -44.30
C GLU A 102 -15.21 -39.00 -43.49
N LEU A 103 -14.38 -39.28 -42.47
CA LEU A 103 -13.74 -38.23 -41.68
C LEU A 103 -12.74 -37.45 -42.55
N GLN A 104 -12.93 -36.13 -42.61
CA GLN A 104 -12.12 -35.22 -43.41
C GLN A 104 -11.43 -34.19 -42.49
N ILE A 105 -10.45 -34.67 -41.71
CA ILE A 105 -9.61 -33.79 -40.90
C ILE A 105 -8.46 -33.32 -41.79
N SER A 106 -8.72 -32.31 -42.61
CA SER A 106 -7.71 -31.68 -43.46
C SER A 106 -6.84 -30.72 -42.65
N ASP A 107 -5.58 -30.63 -43.04
CA ASP A 107 -4.57 -29.83 -42.37
C ASP A 107 -3.90 -28.86 -43.37
N SER A 108 -3.51 -27.68 -42.87
CA SER A 108 -2.78 -26.64 -43.58
C SER A 108 -1.26 -26.82 -43.56
N ASN A 109 -0.70 -27.54 -42.57
CA ASN A 109 0.71 -27.42 -42.17
C ASN A 109 1.48 -28.75 -42.00
N ASN A 110 1.10 -29.82 -42.71
CA ASN A 110 1.77 -31.13 -42.69
C ASN A 110 1.94 -31.72 -41.27
N ILE A 111 0.89 -31.66 -40.47
CA ILE A 111 0.77 -32.20 -39.12
C ILE A 111 0.42 -33.68 -39.21
N GLU A 112 1.23 -34.51 -38.57
CA GLU A 112 1.00 -35.94 -38.42
C GLU A 112 0.24 -36.23 -37.14
N TYR A 113 -0.85 -37.00 -37.23
CA TYR A 113 -1.68 -37.33 -36.09
C TYR A 113 -2.16 -38.78 -36.11
N ARG A 114 -2.43 -39.29 -34.91
CA ARG A 114 -3.03 -40.61 -34.70
C ARG A 114 -3.97 -40.55 -33.50
N VAL A 115 -5.19 -41.05 -33.68
CA VAL A 115 -6.15 -41.30 -32.60
C VAL A 115 -6.49 -42.80 -32.55
N ASN A 116 -6.48 -43.35 -31.34
CA ASN A 116 -6.88 -44.73 -31.05
C ASN A 116 -7.93 -44.72 -29.94
N ILE A 117 -9.01 -45.48 -30.13
CA ILE A 117 -10.05 -45.74 -29.13
C ILE A 117 -10.48 -47.20 -29.25
N GLY A 118 -10.11 -48.02 -28.27
CA GLY A 118 -10.41 -49.46 -28.29
C GLY A 118 -9.85 -50.14 -29.54
N TYR A 119 -10.73 -50.62 -30.43
CA TYR A 119 -10.36 -51.26 -31.71
C TYR A 119 -10.39 -50.30 -32.91
N SER A 120 -10.86 -49.07 -32.72
CA SER A 120 -11.01 -48.07 -33.77
C SER A 120 -9.79 -47.17 -33.85
N GLU A 121 -9.25 -46.98 -35.05
CA GLU A 121 -8.15 -46.04 -35.29
C GLU A 121 -8.43 -45.10 -36.46
N TYR A 122 -7.90 -43.89 -36.35
CA TYR A 122 -7.84 -42.93 -37.45
C TYR A 122 -6.50 -42.20 -37.41
N SER A 123 -5.78 -42.20 -38.53
CA SER A 123 -4.50 -41.53 -38.68
C SER A 123 -4.29 -41.05 -40.10
N ASN A 124 -3.40 -40.07 -40.25
CA ASN A 124 -2.87 -39.65 -41.56
C ASN A 124 -1.40 -40.09 -41.76
N THR A 125 -0.86 -40.90 -40.84
CA THR A 125 0.53 -41.36 -40.82
C THR A 125 0.63 -42.83 -40.42
N ASP A 126 1.67 -43.50 -40.92
CA ASP A 126 2.02 -44.89 -40.58
C ASP A 126 2.79 -45.00 -39.25
N LYS A 127 3.25 -43.87 -38.68
CA LYS A 127 4.03 -43.82 -37.44
C LYS A 127 3.21 -44.26 -36.23
N SER A 128 3.84 -44.94 -35.27
CA SER A 128 3.21 -45.29 -33.99
C SER A 128 3.09 -44.07 -33.08
N HIS A 129 2.29 -44.17 -32.01
CA HIS A 129 2.20 -43.11 -31.00
C HIS A 129 3.59 -42.77 -30.43
N ASP A 130 4.45 -43.78 -30.20
CA ASP A 130 5.79 -43.63 -29.64
C ASP A 130 6.73 -42.91 -30.61
N ASP A 131 6.65 -43.25 -31.90
CA ASP A 131 7.41 -42.59 -32.95
C ASP A 131 7.02 -41.11 -33.09
N LEU A 132 5.72 -40.79 -33.02
CA LEU A 132 5.24 -39.41 -33.07
C LEU A 132 5.65 -38.62 -31.82
N SER A 133 5.60 -39.23 -30.64
CA SER A 133 6.00 -38.58 -29.38
C SER A 133 7.52 -38.47 -29.18
N SER A 134 8.33 -39.03 -30.08
CA SER A 134 9.79 -39.01 -29.96
C SER A 134 10.39 -37.63 -30.22
N THR A 135 9.63 -36.71 -30.82
CA THR A 135 10.06 -35.35 -31.16
C THR A 135 9.79 -34.37 -30.02
N LEU A 136 10.63 -33.33 -29.92
CA LEU A 136 10.44 -32.24 -28.95
C LEU A 136 9.21 -31.36 -29.25
N TYR A 137 8.60 -31.51 -30.42
CA TYR A 137 7.51 -30.63 -30.90
C TYR A 137 6.15 -31.34 -30.96
N SER A 138 6.05 -32.52 -30.34
CA SER A 138 4.84 -33.33 -30.27
C SER A 138 4.14 -33.19 -28.92
N PHE A 139 2.87 -33.61 -28.87
CA PHE A 139 2.17 -33.88 -27.63
C PHE A 139 1.30 -35.13 -27.72
N ARG A 140 1.13 -35.79 -26.58
CA ARG A 140 0.25 -36.96 -26.42
C ARG A 140 -0.70 -36.74 -25.25
N GLN A 141 -1.98 -37.03 -25.50
CA GLN A 141 -3.05 -36.93 -24.51
C GLN A 141 -3.81 -38.25 -24.42
N ARG A 142 -4.16 -38.67 -23.21
CA ARG A 142 -4.94 -39.87 -22.90
C ARG A 142 -6.13 -39.47 -22.04
N ASN A 143 -7.35 -39.77 -22.50
CA ASN A 143 -8.58 -39.45 -21.76
C ASN A 143 -8.67 -37.97 -21.28
N GLY A 144 -8.18 -37.04 -22.09
CA GLY A 144 -8.13 -35.62 -21.71
C GLY A 144 -6.97 -35.24 -20.77
N GLU A 145 -6.13 -36.17 -20.33
CA GLU A 145 -4.92 -35.89 -19.55
C GLU A 145 -3.67 -35.89 -20.43
N VAL A 146 -2.86 -34.82 -20.33
CA VAL A 146 -1.63 -34.70 -21.11
C VAL A 146 -0.57 -35.64 -20.53
N LEU A 147 -0.21 -36.68 -21.29
CA LEU A 147 0.83 -37.64 -20.90
C LEU A 147 2.24 -37.10 -21.20
N TYR A 148 2.38 -36.33 -22.27
CA TYR A 148 3.67 -35.80 -22.71
C TYR A 148 3.47 -34.50 -23.49
N SER A 149 4.22 -33.47 -23.12
CA SER A 149 4.36 -32.24 -23.89
C SER A 149 5.78 -31.69 -23.69
N ASN A 150 6.49 -31.48 -24.79
CA ASN A 150 7.88 -31.00 -24.73
C ASN A 150 8.03 -29.51 -25.03
N TYR A 151 7.15 -28.95 -25.84
CA TYR A 151 7.09 -27.51 -26.14
C TYR A 151 5.66 -27.07 -26.47
N PHE A 152 4.64 -27.90 -26.22
CA PHE A 152 3.25 -27.59 -26.58
C PHE A 152 2.44 -27.12 -25.38
N HIS A 153 1.53 -26.18 -25.63
CA HIS A 153 0.47 -25.86 -24.70
C HIS A 153 -0.85 -26.32 -25.33
N CYS A 154 -1.35 -27.48 -24.89
CA CYS A 154 -2.71 -27.91 -25.20
C CYS A 154 -3.66 -27.15 -24.25
N PHE A 155 -4.49 -26.27 -24.80
CA PHE A 155 -5.37 -25.39 -24.00
C PHE A 155 -6.79 -25.94 -23.81
N TYR A 156 -7.03 -27.22 -24.12
CA TYR A 156 -8.36 -27.79 -23.96
C TYR A 156 -8.64 -28.18 -22.50
N GLY A 157 -9.19 -27.23 -21.74
CA GLY A 157 -9.79 -27.50 -20.44
C GLY A 157 -11.10 -28.30 -20.60
N SER A 158 -11.45 -29.09 -19.59
CA SER A 158 -12.66 -29.92 -19.51
C SER A 158 -13.99 -29.17 -19.66
N GLY A 159 -13.99 -27.84 -19.76
CA GLY A 159 -15.18 -27.01 -19.97
C GLY A 159 -15.62 -26.84 -21.44
N LEU A 160 -14.75 -27.11 -22.42
CA LEU A 160 -15.02 -26.82 -23.85
C LEU A 160 -15.76 -27.94 -24.60
N PHE A 161 -15.74 -29.16 -24.06
CA PHE A 161 -16.47 -30.31 -24.57
C PHE A 161 -17.02 -31.13 -23.40
N ASN A 162 -18.35 -31.18 -23.26
CA ASN A 162 -19.05 -31.97 -22.25
C ASN A 162 -20.20 -32.74 -22.89
N TRP A 163 -20.59 -33.87 -22.30
CA TRP A 163 -21.78 -34.58 -22.74
C TRP A 163 -22.54 -35.23 -21.58
N PHE A 164 -23.84 -35.43 -21.80
CA PHE A 164 -24.75 -36.00 -20.83
C PHE A 164 -25.67 -36.99 -21.51
N THR A 165 -25.86 -38.15 -20.91
CA THR A 165 -26.79 -39.16 -21.42
C THR A 165 -27.98 -39.24 -20.46
N THR A 166 -29.17 -39.30 -21.03
CA THR A 166 -30.42 -39.51 -20.29
C THR A 166 -30.82 -40.96 -20.30
N ASN A 167 -31.61 -41.36 -19.29
CA ASN A 167 -32.26 -42.67 -19.25
C ASN A 167 -33.33 -42.87 -20.35
N TYR A 168 -33.56 -41.86 -21.19
CA TYR A 168 -34.55 -41.87 -22.28
C TYR A 168 -33.91 -41.96 -23.66
N GLY A 169 -32.60 -42.25 -23.75
CA GLY A 169 -31.93 -42.47 -25.04
C GLY A 169 -31.50 -41.19 -25.77
N MET A 170 -31.49 -40.04 -25.08
CA MET A 170 -30.88 -38.80 -25.58
C MET A 170 -29.48 -38.63 -25.02
N THR A 171 -28.51 -38.34 -25.89
CA THR A 171 -27.18 -37.85 -25.55
C THR A 171 -27.05 -36.39 -25.97
N TYR A 172 -26.79 -35.50 -25.02
CA TYR A 172 -26.59 -34.08 -25.24
C TYR A 172 -25.09 -33.76 -25.22
N TYR A 173 -24.57 -33.14 -26.28
CA TYR A 173 -23.19 -32.68 -26.40
C TYR A 173 -23.16 -31.15 -26.32
N TYR A 174 -22.34 -30.62 -25.43
CA TYR A 174 -21.97 -29.21 -25.39
C TYR A 174 -20.58 -29.05 -26.00
N ILE A 175 -20.50 -28.35 -27.13
CA ILE A 175 -19.25 -28.16 -27.87
C ILE A 175 -19.13 -26.69 -28.24
N GLU A 176 -18.14 -26.00 -27.67
CA GLU A 176 -17.80 -24.61 -28.00
C GLU A 176 -18.97 -23.62 -27.92
N GLY A 177 -19.81 -23.75 -26.89
CA GLY A 177 -20.95 -22.86 -26.69
C GLY A 177 -22.20 -23.22 -27.48
N LYS A 178 -22.18 -24.33 -28.24
CA LYS A 178 -23.35 -24.88 -28.92
C LYS A 178 -23.76 -26.25 -28.37
N GLY A 179 -25.07 -26.46 -28.29
CA GLY A 179 -25.67 -27.72 -27.88
C GLY A 179 -26.07 -28.59 -29.07
N TYR A 180 -25.83 -29.90 -28.98
CA TYR A 180 -26.28 -30.90 -29.95
C TYR A 180 -26.93 -32.07 -29.22
N ALA A 181 -28.21 -32.36 -29.53
CA ALA A 181 -28.93 -33.49 -28.95
C ALA A 181 -29.08 -34.62 -29.97
N ILE A 182 -28.54 -35.79 -29.64
CA ILE A 182 -28.58 -37.01 -30.45
C ILE A 182 -29.44 -38.04 -29.75
N TYR A 183 -30.31 -38.71 -30.51
CA TYR A 183 -31.28 -39.68 -29.98
C TYR A 183 -31.00 -41.08 -30.53
N ASP A 184 -31.08 -42.08 -29.67
CA ASP A 184 -30.95 -43.49 -30.04
C ASP A 184 -32.24 -44.08 -30.66
N PHE A 185 -33.33 -43.31 -30.72
CA PHE A 185 -34.61 -43.69 -31.30
C PHE A 185 -35.11 -42.67 -32.34
N ASP A 186 -36.02 -43.11 -33.22
CA ASP A 186 -36.62 -42.25 -34.25
C ASP A 186 -37.52 -41.15 -33.64
N THR A 187 -37.15 -39.89 -33.84
CA THR A 187 -37.89 -38.73 -33.33
C THR A 187 -38.93 -38.19 -34.31
N THR A 188 -39.13 -38.85 -35.46
CA THR A 188 -40.12 -38.44 -36.47
C THR A 188 -41.54 -38.38 -35.89
N GLY A 189 -42.16 -37.20 -35.94
CA GLY A 189 -43.52 -36.97 -35.43
C GLY A 189 -43.61 -36.60 -33.94
N CYS A 190 -42.48 -36.52 -33.22
CA CYS A 190 -42.42 -35.91 -31.90
C CYS A 190 -42.53 -34.39 -31.98
N ASN A 191 -43.07 -33.74 -30.95
CA ASN A 191 -42.98 -32.28 -30.84
C ASN A 191 -41.54 -31.89 -30.49
N SER A 192 -41.10 -30.68 -30.83
CA SER A 192 -39.76 -30.22 -30.52
C SER A 192 -39.70 -28.73 -30.20
N TYR A 193 -38.64 -28.32 -29.52
CA TYR A 193 -38.26 -26.92 -29.35
C TYR A 193 -36.74 -26.78 -29.46
N VAL A 194 -36.26 -25.56 -29.71
CA VAL A 194 -34.82 -25.24 -29.72
C VAL A 194 -34.45 -24.59 -28.39
N ASP A 195 -33.45 -25.15 -27.73
CA ASP A 195 -32.92 -24.62 -26.47
C ASP A 195 -32.13 -23.30 -26.69
N GLU A 196 -31.54 -22.76 -25.63
CA GLU A 196 -30.79 -21.50 -25.71
C GLU A 196 -29.41 -21.65 -26.38
N LEU A 197 -28.91 -22.89 -26.48
CA LEU A 197 -27.60 -23.25 -27.04
C LEU A 197 -27.69 -23.76 -28.48
N GLY A 198 -28.90 -23.82 -29.04
CA GLY A 198 -29.18 -24.21 -30.43
C GLY A 198 -29.56 -25.68 -30.64
N ALA A 199 -29.61 -26.52 -29.59
CA ALA A 199 -29.98 -27.92 -29.71
C ALA A 199 -31.49 -28.07 -29.94
N THR A 200 -31.88 -28.95 -30.86
CA THR A 200 -33.29 -29.31 -31.06
C THR A 200 -33.67 -30.45 -30.13
N ILE A 201 -34.52 -30.17 -29.15
CA ILE A 201 -34.97 -31.14 -28.15
C ILE A 201 -36.37 -31.63 -28.51
N TYR A 202 -36.48 -32.95 -28.72
CA TYR A 202 -37.75 -33.62 -29.03
C TYR A 202 -38.43 -34.12 -27.75
N TYR A 203 -39.75 -33.91 -27.68
CA TYR A 203 -40.60 -34.26 -26.55
C TYR A 203 -41.91 -34.94 -26.96
N LYS A 204 -42.43 -35.75 -26.04
CA LYS A 204 -43.74 -36.39 -26.13
C LYS A 204 -44.75 -35.63 -25.26
N THR A 205 -45.98 -35.50 -25.73
CA THR A 205 -47.09 -34.85 -25.01
C THR A 205 -47.65 -35.67 -23.84
N ASP A 206 -47.13 -36.87 -23.63
CA ASP A 206 -47.49 -37.77 -22.53
C ASP A 206 -46.65 -37.56 -21.25
N GLY A 207 -45.74 -36.57 -21.24
CA GLY A 207 -44.95 -36.19 -20.07
C GLY A 207 -43.63 -36.95 -19.90
N SER A 208 -43.29 -37.88 -20.80
CA SER A 208 -42.01 -38.59 -20.81
C SER A 208 -40.87 -37.76 -21.44
N THR A 209 -40.59 -36.60 -20.86
CA THR A 209 -39.71 -35.59 -21.49
C THR A 209 -38.28 -35.59 -20.96
N PRO A 210 -37.25 -35.67 -21.83
CA PRO A 210 -35.83 -35.57 -21.46
C PRO A 210 -35.38 -34.11 -21.54
N LEU A 211 -34.96 -33.54 -20.42
CA LEU A 211 -34.83 -32.10 -20.33
C LEU A 211 -33.87 -31.68 -19.17
N PRO A 212 -32.73 -30.94 -19.37
CA PRO A 212 -31.72 -30.52 -18.34
C PRO A 212 -31.71 -29.02 -17.83
N ASP A 213 -31.71 -28.75 -16.50
CA ASP A 213 -31.95 -27.42 -15.81
C ASP A 213 -30.69 -26.58 -15.41
N ASP A 214 -29.61 -26.54 -16.20
CA ASP A 214 -28.81 -25.30 -16.45
C ASP A 214 -27.36 -25.55 -16.86
N TYR A 215 -27.04 -24.97 -18.01
CA TYR A 215 -25.71 -24.53 -18.39
C TYR A 215 -25.60 -23.03 -18.04
N ILE A 216 -25.34 -22.69 -16.77
CA ILE A 216 -24.79 -21.38 -16.40
C ILE A 216 -23.64 -21.60 -15.41
N ASN A 217 -22.43 -21.46 -15.96
CA ASN A 217 -21.25 -20.81 -15.38
C ASN A 217 -21.17 -20.71 -13.83
N PRO A 218 -20.38 -21.54 -13.14
CA PRO A 218 -20.06 -21.31 -11.75
C PRO A 218 -18.84 -20.39 -11.68
N GLU A 219 -19.05 -19.08 -11.80
CA GLU A 219 -18.29 -18.00 -11.11
C GLU A 219 -18.60 -16.64 -11.74
N GLN A 220 -19.29 -15.77 -10.98
CA GLN A 220 -18.91 -14.37 -10.67
C GLN A 220 -20.04 -13.72 -9.83
N PRO A 221 -19.71 -12.80 -8.89
CA PRO A 221 -20.54 -12.55 -7.71
C PRO A 221 -21.57 -11.42 -7.86
N THR A 222 -22.53 -11.45 -6.94
CA THR A 222 -23.52 -10.41 -6.63
C THR A 222 -22.96 -8.99 -6.59
N ILE A 223 -23.57 -8.08 -7.35
CA ILE A 223 -23.45 -6.63 -7.14
C ILE A 223 -24.61 -6.19 -6.25
N ASN A 224 -24.30 -5.69 -5.05
CA ASN A 224 -25.09 -4.61 -4.44
C ASN A 224 -24.18 -3.64 -3.65
N GLU A 225 -24.10 -2.44 -4.22
CA GLU A 225 -23.90 -1.11 -3.63
C GLU A 225 -22.62 -0.72 -2.85
N GLN A 226 -22.01 0.35 -3.40
CA GLN A 226 -21.17 1.42 -2.82
C GLN A 226 -19.65 1.41 -3.10
N ILE A 227 -19.24 2.50 -3.78
CA ILE A 227 -17.92 3.03 -4.21
C ILE A 227 -17.07 3.49 -2.97
N PRO A 228 -15.72 3.79 -2.97
CA PRO A 228 -14.56 3.62 -3.90
C PRO A 228 -13.19 3.13 -3.29
N VAL A 229 -12.13 3.04 -4.15
CA VAL A 229 -10.64 3.04 -3.90
C VAL A 229 -10.06 1.82 -3.12
N THR A 230 -8.97 1.11 -3.46
CA THR A 230 -7.58 1.51 -3.79
C THR A 230 -6.74 0.26 -4.18
N GLU A 231 -5.62 0.51 -4.86
CA GLU A 231 -4.42 -0.32 -5.15
C GLU A 231 -4.18 -1.61 -4.34
N ALA A 232 -3.71 -2.67 -5.02
CA ALA A 232 -2.36 -3.27 -4.89
C ALA A 232 -2.33 -4.79 -5.16
N ASN A 233 -1.36 -5.20 -5.99
CA ASN A 233 -0.52 -6.40 -5.96
C ASN A 233 -0.92 -7.60 -5.09
N GLU A 234 -0.93 -8.81 -5.65
CA GLU A 234 0.13 -9.84 -5.49
C GLU A 234 -0.28 -11.19 -6.09
N THR A 235 0.68 -11.80 -6.79
CA THR A 235 0.91 -13.23 -7.06
C THR A 235 0.16 -14.23 -6.18
N PHE A 236 -0.38 -15.31 -6.77
CA PHE A 236 -0.50 -16.60 -6.07
C PHE A 236 -0.35 -17.81 -7.00
N THR A 237 0.59 -18.66 -6.61
CA THR A 237 0.92 -20.03 -7.03
C THR A 237 0.04 -21.08 -6.34
N ASP A 238 -0.13 -22.20 -7.03
CA ASP A 238 -0.18 -23.61 -6.58
C ASP A 238 -1.15 -24.13 -5.50
N ASN A 239 -1.71 -25.29 -5.89
CA ASN A 239 -2.21 -26.42 -5.09
C ASN A 239 -3.54 -26.25 -4.35
N TYR A 240 -4.48 -27.17 -4.58
CA TYR A 240 -5.12 -27.93 -3.50
C TYR A 240 -5.81 -29.20 -4.05
N GLU A 241 -5.33 -30.36 -3.58
CA GLU A 241 -6.12 -31.58 -3.40
C GLU A 241 -7.23 -31.31 -2.38
N GLN A 242 -8.45 -31.84 -2.59
CA GLN A 242 -9.26 -32.31 -1.47
C GLN A 242 -10.37 -33.29 -1.88
N GLU A 243 -10.31 -34.47 -1.26
CA GLU A 243 -11.36 -35.48 -1.14
C GLU A 243 -12.67 -34.88 -0.62
N PHE A 244 -13.81 -35.36 -1.11
CA PHE A 244 -15.08 -35.21 -0.42
C PHE A 244 -15.80 -36.56 -0.27
N GLU A 245 -16.06 -36.89 0.98
CA GLU A 245 -16.80 -38.05 1.47
C GLU A 245 -18.28 -38.02 1.06
N SER A 246 -18.82 -39.22 0.90
CA SER A 246 -20.21 -39.52 0.60
C SER A 246 -21.15 -39.22 1.78
N GLU A 247 -22.26 -38.50 1.52
CA GLU A 247 -23.43 -38.50 2.40
C GLU A 247 -24.68 -39.01 1.65
N HIS A 248 -25.33 -40.00 2.26
CA HIS A 248 -26.62 -40.58 1.87
C HIS A 248 -27.76 -39.57 2.04
N ILE A 249 -28.71 -39.53 1.09
CA ILE A 249 -30.05 -38.96 1.33
C ILE A 249 -31.12 -39.94 0.85
N GLU A 250 -32.08 -40.17 1.75
CA GLU A 250 -33.23 -41.08 1.70
C GLU A 250 -34.26 -40.81 0.59
N ASP A 251 -34.95 -41.89 0.21
CA ASP A 251 -36.17 -41.97 -0.62
C ASP A 251 -37.22 -40.88 -0.36
N LYS A 252 -37.70 -40.24 -1.43
CA LYS A 252 -39.07 -39.73 -1.52
C LYS A 252 -39.69 -39.99 -2.89
N THR A 253 -40.95 -40.39 -2.81
CA THR A 253 -41.85 -41.03 -3.78
C THR A 253 -42.46 -40.12 -4.83
N ASP A 254 -42.80 -40.74 -5.98
CA ASP A 254 -43.65 -40.25 -7.08
C ASP A 254 -44.85 -39.40 -6.63
N THR A 255 -45.10 -38.30 -7.36
CA THR A 255 -46.46 -37.96 -7.82
C THR A 255 -46.44 -36.98 -8.99
N ASP A 256 -47.22 -37.35 -10.00
CA ASP A 256 -47.41 -36.73 -11.31
C ASP A 256 -48.03 -35.31 -11.34
N ILE A 257 -47.50 -34.50 -12.28
CA ILE A 257 -48.13 -33.47 -13.13
C ILE A 257 -48.73 -32.20 -12.48
N GLN A 258 -48.14 -31.04 -12.84
CA GLN A 258 -48.87 -29.80 -13.17
C GLN A 258 -48.18 -29.05 -14.34
N PRO A 259 -48.93 -28.32 -15.19
CA PRO A 259 -48.49 -27.87 -16.52
C PRO A 259 -48.16 -26.37 -16.62
N VAL A 260 -47.21 -26.06 -17.52
CA VAL A 260 -47.04 -24.81 -18.31
C VAL A 260 -46.89 -23.49 -17.53
N THR A 261 -45.68 -22.91 -17.57
CA THR A 261 -45.43 -21.51 -17.21
C THR A 261 -45.08 -20.66 -18.44
N ASP A 262 -46.05 -19.82 -18.84
CA ASP A 262 -46.04 -18.48 -19.47
C ASP A 262 -44.92 -17.95 -20.40
N ALA A 263 -43.98 -18.78 -20.87
CA ALA A 263 -43.03 -18.40 -21.94
C ALA A 263 -42.86 -19.49 -23.02
N GLY A 264 -43.80 -20.43 -23.14
CA GLY A 264 -43.88 -21.38 -24.26
C GLY A 264 -42.73 -22.38 -24.41
N LYS A 265 -41.77 -22.44 -23.47
CA LYS A 265 -40.69 -23.44 -23.44
C LYS A 265 -40.80 -24.29 -22.15
N PRO A 266 -40.65 -25.63 -22.25
CA PRO A 266 -40.69 -26.51 -21.07
C PRO A 266 -39.40 -26.40 -20.23
N VAL A 267 -39.56 -26.49 -18.90
CA VAL A 267 -38.51 -26.51 -17.85
C VAL A 267 -38.22 -27.97 -17.44
N ILE A 268 -37.02 -28.28 -16.97
CA ILE A 268 -36.20 -29.29 -17.60
C ILE A 268 -35.42 -30.13 -16.50
N ASP A 269 -36.08 -31.08 -15.80
CA ASP A 269 -35.58 -31.80 -14.57
C ASP A 269 -34.18 -32.52 -14.63
N GLU A 270 -33.20 -31.98 -13.89
CA GLU A 270 -31.80 -32.44 -13.77
C GLU A 270 -31.57 -33.84 -13.18
N SER A 271 -32.47 -34.33 -12.34
CA SER A 271 -32.26 -35.60 -11.61
C SER A 271 -32.24 -36.84 -12.51
N LYS A 272 -32.58 -36.66 -13.79
CA LYS A 272 -32.72 -37.72 -14.81
C LYS A 272 -31.52 -37.84 -15.76
N PHE A 273 -30.49 -37.01 -15.59
CA PHE A 273 -29.24 -37.06 -16.35
C PHE A 273 -28.17 -37.80 -15.55
N ILE A 274 -27.53 -38.78 -16.19
CA ILE A 274 -26.36 -39.44 -15.60
C ILE A 274 -25.14 -38.88 -16.31
N LYS A 275 -24.33 -38.09 -15.58
CA LYS A 275 -22.99 -37.73 -16.06
C LYS A 275 -22.22 -39.02 -16.26
N THR A 276 -22.05 -39.40 -17.51
CA THR A 276 -21.31 -40.61 -17.86
C THR A 276 -19.84 -40.22 -17.82
N GLN A 277 -19.07 -40.80 -16.89
CA GLN A 277 -17.61 -40.69 -16.95
C GLN A 277 -17.15 -41.28 -18.30
N MET A 278 -15.98 -40.84 -18.78
CA MET A 278 -15.43 -41.35 -20.04
C MET A 278 -15.55 -42.89 -20.08
N PRO A 279 -16.04 -43.48 -21.18
CA PRO A 279 -16.12 -44.93 -21.30
C PRO A 279 -14.76 -45.56 -20.97
N GLU A 280 -14.77 -46.81 -20.49
CA GLU A 280 -13.54 -47.52 -20.09
C GLU A 280 -12.51 -47.63 -21.23
N ASP A 281 -12.92 -47.42 -22.47
CA ASP A 281 -12.05 -47.42 -23.64
C ASP A 281 -11.14 -46.18 -23.66
N GLU A 282 -9.83 -46.44 -23.59
CA GLU A 282 -8.77 -45.44 -23.56
C GLU A 282 -8.68 -44.68 -24.89
N ILE A 283 -9.02 -43.39 -24.92
CA ILE A 283 -8.75 -42.51 -26.07
C ILE A 283 -7.33 -41.97 -25.97
N VAL A 284 -6.48 -42.32 -26.94
CA VAL A 284 -5.11 -41.80 -27.06
C VAL A 284 -4.99 -40.99 -28.33
N ILE A 285 -4.63 -39.72 -28.19
CA ILE A 285 -4.39 -38.80 -29.31
C ILE A 285 -2.93 -38.36 -29.25
N THR A 286 -2.22 -38.51 -30.37
CA THR A 286 -0.89 -37.93 -30.55
C THR A 286 -0.90 -37.02 -31.76
N VAL A 287 -0.32 -35.83 -31.62
CA VAL A 287 -0.12 -34.85 -32.68
C VAL A 287 1.35 -34.45 -32.72
N SER A 288 1.94 -34.41 -33.92
CA SER A 288 3.34 -34.06 -34.16
C SER A 288 3.47 -33.32 -35.50
N PRO A 289 4.44 -32.40 -35.65
CA PRO A 289 4.73 -31.81 -36.95
C PRO A 289 5.47 -32.84 -37.81
N ASP A 290 5.39 -32.72 -39.14
CA ASP A 290 6.26 -33.50 -40.03
C ASP A 290 7.74 -33.11 -39.89
N ALA A 291 8.60 -33.95 -40.47
CA ALA A 291 10.05 -33.75 -40.41
C ALA A 291 10.51 -32.44 -41.09
N ASN A 292 9.77 -31.94 -42.09
CA ASN A 292 10.13 -30.70 -42.79
C ASN A 292 9.83 -29.48 -41.90
N THR A 293 8.65 -29.44 -41.28
CA THR A 293 8.23 -28.38 -40.36
C THR A 293 9.14 -28.33 -39.14
N ILE A 294 9.53 -29.50 -38.60
CA ILE A 294 10.53 -29.57 -37.52
C ILE A 294 11.86 -28.94 -37.96
N ALA A 295 12.36 -29.28 -39.14
CA ALA A 295 13.62 -28.74 -39.64
C ALA A 295 13.55 -27.22 -39.89
N GLU A 296 12.39 -26.71 -40.32
CA GLU A 296 12.15 -25.27 -40.48
C GLU A 296 12.13 -24.54 -39.13
N ILE A 297 11.43 -25.08 -38.13
CA ILE A 297 11.40 -24.56 -36.76
C ILE A 297 12.82 -24.55 -36.18
N GLU A 298 13.56 -25.67 -36.23
CA GLU A 298 14.93 -25.76 -35.70
C GLU A 298 15.90 -24.79 -36.39
N LYS A 299 15.79 -24.64 -37.72
CA LYS A 299 16.59 -23.68 -38.47
C LYS A 299 16.34 -22.25 -38.01
N SER A 300 15.07 -21.89 -37.81
CA SER A 300 14.69 -20.56 -37.36
C SER A 300 15.17 -20.26 -35.93
N ILE A 301 15.07 -21.22 -35.00
CA ILE A 301 15.64 -21.14 -33.65
C ILE A 301 17.15 -20.87 -33.69
N GLU A 302 17.88 -21.57 -34.56
CA GLU A 302 19.33 -21.38 -34.68
C GLU A 302 19.69 -19.99 -35.27
N GLU A 303 18.87 -19.47 -36.18
CA GLU A 303 19.02 -18.11 -36.70
C GLU A 303 18.79 -17.04 -35.62
N GLU A 304 17.76 -17.20 -34.78
CA GLU A 304 17.53 -16.33 -33.62
C GLU A 304 18.69 -16.37 -32.63
N ARG A 305 19.12 -17.58 -32.24
CA ARG A 305 20.23 -17.75 -31.30
C ARG A 305 21.51 -17.09 -31.81
N LYS A 306 21.76 -17.19 -33.12
CA LYS A 306 22.88 -16.50 -33.77
C LYS A 306 22.70 -14.98 -33.74
N HIS A 307 21.52 -14.47 -34.05
CA HIS A 307 21.20 -13.04 -34.01
C HIS A 307 21.37 -12.47 -32.58
N GLU A 308 20.81 -13.13 -31.56
CA GLU A 308 20.99 -12.78 -30.16
C GLU A 308 22.47 -12.77 -29.75
N SER A 309 23.24 -13.76 -30.20
CA SER A 309 24.69 -13.81 -29.96
C SER A 309 25.40 -12.59 -30.57
N GLU A 310 25.05 -12.21 -31.80
CA GLU A 310 25.60 -11.04 -32.47
C GLU A 310 25.23 -9.73 -31.75
N LEU A 311 23.98 -9.60 -31.29
CA LEU A 311 23.52 -8.47 -30.47
C LEU A 311 24.30 -8.41 -29.14
N ASN A 312 24.42 -9.53 -28.44
CA ASN A 312 25.16 -9.63 -27.18
C ASN A 312 26.63 -9.23 -27.33
N ILE A 313 27.30 -9.70 -28.38
CA ILE A 313 28.68 -9.27 -28.73
C ILE A 313 28.71 -7.76 -29.03
N GLY A 314 27.68 -7.24 -29.72
CA GLY A 314 27.49 -5.82 -29.98
C GLY A 314 27.43 -5.00 -28.69
N PHE A 315 26.59 -5.39 -27.73
CA PHE A 315 26.47 -4.74 -26.43
C PHE A 315 27.77 -4.83 -25.62
N LEU A 316 28.46 -5.97 -25.66
CA LEU A 316 29.72 -6.16 -24.95
C LEU A 316 30.80 -5.16 -25.42
N LYS A 317 30.81 -4.80 -26.71
CA LYS A 317 31.71 -3.78 -27.27
C LYS A 317 31.43 -2.37 -26.75
N LEU A 318 30.27 -2.09 -26.15
CA LEU A 318 29.91 -0.78 -25.59
C LEU A 318 30.41 -0.55 -24.17
N ILE A 319 30.68 -1.62 -23.42
CA ILE A 319 31.22 -1.58 -22.05
C ILE A 319 32.43 -0.65 -21.92
N PRO A 320 33.49 -0.72 -22.75
CA PRO A 320 34.65 0.16 -22.60
C PRO A 320 34.30 1.65 -22.78
N PHE A 321 33.39 1.99 -23.69
CA PHE A 321 32.96 3.37 -23.91
C PHE A 321 32.17 3.90 -22.70
N ALA A 322 31.26 3.09 -22.16
CA ALA A 322 30.51 3.41 -20.96
C ALA A 322 31.44 3.56 -19.74
N ALA A 323 32.44 2.69 -19.60
CA ALA A 323 33.44 2.75 -18.55
C ALA A 323 34.28 4.03 -18.63
N ILE A 324 34.73 4.42 -19.83
CA ILE A 324 35.47 5.68 -20.04
C ILE A 324 34.58 6.87 -19.70
N ALA A 325 33.33 6.90 -20.17
CA ALA A 325 32.37 7.97 -19.85
C ALA A 325 32.21 8.12 -18.32
N LEU A 326 32.05 7.00 -17.61
CA LEU A 326 31.89 6.97 -16.15
C LEU A 326 33.16 7.40 -15.42
N ILE A 327 34.34 6.93 -15.81
CA ILE A 327 35.62 7.35 -15.24
C ILE A 327 35.81 8.86 -15.40
N MET A 328 35.48 9.40 -16.57
CA MET A 328 35.57 10.83 -16.85
C MET A 328 34.54 11.63 -16.06
N ALA A 329 33.32 11.10 -15.87
CA ALA A 329 32.32 11.69 -15.00
C ALA A 329 32.82 11.77 -13.56
N VAL A 330 33.26 10.65 -12.99
CA VAL A 330 33.80 10.59 -11.62
C VAL A 330 34.97 11.56 -11.46
N TYR A 331 35.87 11.64 -12.44
CA TYR A 331 36.96 12.62 -12.42
C TYR A 331 36.45 14.07 -12.35
N VAL A 332 35.48 14.45 -13.20
CA VAL A 332 34.90 15.80 -13.17
C VAL A 332 34.24 16.10 -11.82
N LEU A 333 33.50 15.14 -11.25
CA LEU A 333 32.84 15.29 -9.95
C LEU A 333 33.85 15.43 -8.80
N ILE A 334 34.97 14.68 -8.82
CA ILE A 334 36.03 14.77 -7.81
C ILE A 334 36.81 16.09 -7.94
N ALA A 335 37.22 16.45 -9.15
CA ALA A 335 38.01 17.65 -9.43
C ALA A 335 37.17 18.95 -9.45
N GLY A 336 35.84 18.84 -9.41
CA GLY A 336 34.88 19.95 -9.38
C GLY A 336 35.14 20.93 -8.23
N GLY A 337 35.04 22.23 -8.53
CA GLY A 337 35.11 23.31 -7.54
C GLY A 337 36.49 23.58 -6.93
N TYR A 338 37.53 22.80 -7.24
CA TYR A 338 38.87 23.05 -6.69
C TYR A 338 39.55 24.25 -7.37
N SER A 339 39.98 25.25 -6.58
CA SER A 339 40.80 26.38 -7.04
C SER A 339 42.29 26.11 -6.78
N LYS A 340 43.10 26.04 -7.85
CA LYS A 340 44.57 25.89 -7.73
C LYS A 340 45.21 27.11 -7.06
N LYS A 341 44.63 28.31 -7.25
CA LYS A 341 45.11 29.58 -6.69
C LYS A 341 44.92 29.63 -5.17
N ASP A 342 43.75 29.23 -4.69
CA ASP A 342 43.37 29.36 -3.28
C ASP A 342 43.61 28.08 -2.46
N LYS A 343 44.07 27.00 -3.12
CA LYS A 343 44.22 25.64 -2.57
C LYS A 343 42.98 25.12 -1.81
N LYS A 344 41.80 25.67 -2.11
CA LYS A 344 40.52 25.37 -1.46
C LYS A 344 39.42 25.17 -2.52
N PHE A 345 38.33 24.54 -2.09
CA PHE A 345 37.12 24.46 -2.90
C PHE A 345 36.40 25.81 -2.88
N VAL A 346 36.09 26.33 -4.07
CA VAL A 346 35.43 27.62 -4.27
C VAL A 346 34.22 27.39 -5.17
N LEU A 347 33.14 28.10 -4.86
CA LEU A 347 31.92 28.09 -5.68
C LEU A 347 32.22 28.70 -7.05
N THR A 348 31.80 28.00 -8.10
CA THR A 348 31.88 28.47 -9.49
C THR A 348 30.77 29.49 -9.75
N SER A 349 30.85 30.27 -10.83
CA SER A 349 29.80 31.24 -11.19
C SER A 349 28.41 30.61 -11.34
N ALA A 350 28.33 29.36 -11.82
CA ALA A 350 27.08 28.59 -11.88
C ALA A 350 26.52 28.29 -10.47
N ASP A 351 27.39 28.00 -9.49
CA ASP A 351 26.98 27.65 -8.12
C ASP A 351 26.37 28.82 -7.33
N LYS A 352 26.32 30.03 -7.91
CA LYS A 352 25.66 31.20 -7.32
C LYS A 352 24.14 31.17 -7.48
N VAL A 353 23.62 30.39 -8.43
CA VAL A 353 22.18 30.17 -8.62
C VAL A 353 21.64 29.32 -7.45
N PHE A 354 20.34 29.38 -7.12
CA PHE A 354 19.76 28.58 -6.03
C PHE A 354 19.83 27.08 -6.35
N ALA A 355 20.07 26.24 -5.33
CA ALA A 355 20.22 24.80 -5.50
C ALA A 355 18.93 24.14 -6.02
N GLU A 356 17.78 24.71 -5.65
CA GLU A 356 16.44 24.27 -6.03
C GLU A 356 16.21 24.33 -7.54
N ILE A 357 16.80 25.31 -8.24
CA ILE A 357 16.70 25.43 -9.70
C ILE A 357 17.42 24.25 -10.38
N TYR A 358 18.56 23.82 -9.85
CA TYR A 358 19.28 22.65 -10.37
C TYR A 358 18.54 21.35 -10.11
N ILE A 359 17.90 21.22 -8.93
CA ILE A 359 17.08 20.05 -8.60
C ILE A 359 15.86 19.99 -9.51
N ALA A 360 15.15 21.10 -9.71
CA ALA A 360 14.00 21.17 -10.63
C ALA A 360 14.40 20.83 -12.08
N PHE A 361 15.58 21.29 -12.52
CA PHE A 361 16.12 20.94 -13.82
C PHE A 361 16.48 19.44 -13.91
N ALA A 362 17.01 18.87 -12.82
CA ALA A 362 17.31 17.43 -12.73
C ALA A 362 16.05 16.58 -12.86
N THR A 363 15.00 16.93 -12.12
CA THR A 363 13.72 16.23 -12.18
C THR A 363 13.07 16.37 -13.54
N ALA A 364 13.18 17.52 -14.21
CA ALA A 364 12.67 17.72 -15.56
C ALA A 364 13.42 16.86 -16.60
N ILE A 365 14.75 16.75 -16.50
CA ILE A 365 15.55 15.89 -17.39
C ILE A 365 15.24 14.42 -17.15
N ILE A 366 15.14 13.99 -15.89
CA ILE A 366 14.78 12.61 -15.54
C ILE A 366 13.38 12.30 -16.07
N GLY A 367 12.40 13.19 -15.84
CA GLY A 367 11.05 13.04 -16.38
C GLY A 367 11.02 13.01 -17.91
N GLY A 368 11.81 13.85 -18.57
CA GLY A 368 11.96 13.85 -20.03
C GLY A 368 12.62 12.57 -20.56
N ALA A 369 13.61 12.02 -19.86
CA ALA A 369 14.25 10.76 -20.23
C ALA A 369 13.29 9.56 -20.06
N VAL A 370 12.52 9.53 -18.97
CA VAL A 370 11.49 8.51 -18.76
C VAL A 370 10.41 8.60 -19.83
N ALA A 371 9.89 9.80 -20.11
CA ALA A 371 8.92 10.00 -21.18
C ALA A 371 9.48 9.57 -22.55
N TYR A 372 10.74 9.93 -22.85
CA TYR A 372 11.40 9.49 -24.08
C TYR A 372 11.47 7.96 -24.21
N CYS A 373 11.82 7.26 -23.13
CA CYS A 373 11.85 5.79 -23.12
C CYS A 373 10.46 5.18 -23.31
N CYS A 374 9.40 5.77 -22.74
CA CYS A 374 8.03 5.26 -22.88
C CYS A 374 7.47 5.40 -24.31
N TYR A 375 7.95 6.39 -25.07
CA TYR A 375 7.43 6.69 -26.41
C TYR A 375 8.43 6.34 -27.54
N ILE A 376 9.50 5.60 -27.24
CA ILE A 376 10.59 5.40 -28.20
C ILE A 376 10.14 4.61 -29.44
N ASP A 377 9.23 3.64 -29.27
CA ASP A 377 8.70 2.82 -30.36
C ASP A 377 7.78 3.62 -31.29
N GLU A 378 6.85 4.40 -30.73
CA GLU A 378 5.98 5.32 -31.49
C GLU A 378 6.80 6.39 -32.25
N ILE A 379 7.88 6.88 -31.63
CA ILE A 379 8.81 7.80 -32.27
C ILE A 379 9.54 7.08 -33.42
N TRP A 380 10.04 5.86 -33.20
CA TRP A 380 10.73 5.09 -34.24
C TRP A 380 9.81 4.81 -35.43
N ASP A 381 8.58 4.37 -35.18
CA ASP A 381 7.58 4.11 -36.21
C ASP A 381 7.21 5.35 -37.03
N SER A 382 7.16 6.51 -36.39
CA SER A 382 6.94 7.77 -37.08
C SER A 382 8.15 8.18 -37.94
N PHE A 383 9.37 7.83 -37.50
CA PHE A 383 10.62 8.20 -38.17
C PHE A 383 11.01 7.25 -39.31
N LYS A 384 10.72 5.95 -39.20
CA LYS A 384 11.13 4.92 -40.17
C LYS A 384 10.59 5.17 -41.59
N VAL A 385 9.46 5.90 -41.70
CA VAL A 385 8.83 6.26 -42.97
C VAL A 385 9.67 7.26 -43.79
N ASN A 386 10.44 8.14 -43.13
CA ASN A 386 11.09 9.29 -43.78
C ASN A 386 12.61 9.35 -43.61
N TYR A 387 13.20 8.58 -42.69
CA TYR A 387 14.61 8.68 -42.32
C TYR A 387 15.30 7.32 -42.21
N THR A 388 16.61 7.30 -42.45
CA THR A 388 17.42 6.08 -42.32
C THR A 388 17.68 5.73 -40.86
N SER A 389 17.83 4.43 -40.57
CA SER A 389 18.21 3.91 -39.24
C SER A 389 19.49 4.54 -38.68
N THR A 390 20.43 4.89 -39.56
CA THR A 390 21.68 5.59 -39.19
C THR A 390 21.42 7.02 -38.69
N LEU A 391 20.50 7.76 -39.30
CA LEU A 391 20.13 9.11 -38.85
C LEU A 391 19.42 9.04 -37.49
N PHE A 392 18.51 8.09 -37.30
CA PHE A 392 17.82 7.88 -36.03
C PHE A 392 18.78 7.52 -34.89
N SER A 393 19.70 6.59 -35.14
CA SER A 393 20.80 6.26 -34.22
C SER A 393 21.65 7.50 -33.87
N GLY A 394 21.98 8.33 -34.85
CA GLY A 394 22.72 9.58 -34.62
C GLY A 394 21.97 10.57 -33.72
N ILE A 395 20.68 10.78 -33.95
CA ILE A 395 19.82 11.65 -33.12
C ILE A 395 19.77 11.13 -31.68
N ASN A 396 19.54 9.83 -31.49
CA ASN A 396 19.56 9.19 -30.17
C ASN A 396 20.92 9.34 -29.48
N GLY A 397 22.02 9.18 -30.22
CA GLY A 397 23.36 9.47 -29.75
C GLY A 397 23.48 10.90 -29.20
N THR A 398 23.00 11.89 -29.95
CA THR A 398 23.04 13.30 -29.51
C THR A 398 22.19 13.51 -28.25
N ALA A 399 20.98 12.94 -28.21
CA ALA A 399 20.11 13.02 -27.06
C ALA A 399 20.77 12.41 -25.80
N GLY A 400 21.36 11.22 -25.92
CA GLY A 400 22.08 10.56 -24.82
C GLY A 400 23.27 11.38 -24.31
N ALA A 401 24.04 12.00 -25.21
CA ALA A 401 25.15 12.89 -24.82
C ALA A 401 24.68 14.16 -24.09
N VAL A 402 23.56 14.74 -24.52
CA VAL A 402 22.94 15.90 -23.88
C VAL A 402 22.43 15.54 -22.48
N VAL A 403 21.73 14.42 -22.34
CA VAL A 403 21.22 13.91 -21.04
C VAL A 403 22.40 13.64 -20.09
N PHE A 404 23.43 12.93 -20.56
CA PHE A 404 24.63 12.66 -19.77
C PHE A 404 25.33 13.95 -19.32
N GLY A 405 25.56 14.88 -20.26
CA GLY A 405 26.22 16.16 -19.97
C GLY A 405 25.43 17.02 -18.99
N ALA A 406 24.11 17.11 -19.16
CA ALA A 406 23.24 17.86 -18.27
C ALA A 406 23.19 17.25 -16.86
N THR A 407 23.07 15.92 -16.76
CA THR A 407 23.13 15.19 -15.49
C THR A 407 24.46 15.42 -14.78
N LEU A 408 25.57 15.36 -15.51
CA LEU A 408 26.90 15.61 -14.99
C LEU A 408 27.08 17.04 -14.49
N LEU A 409 26.53 18.04 -15.17
CA LEU A 409 26.55 19.45 -14.72
C LEU A 409 25.81 19.64 -13.40
N ILE A 410 24.64 19.01 -13.26
CA ILE A 410 23.81 19.06 -12.05
C ILE A 410 24.53 18.37 -10.89
N LEU A 411 25.00 17.14 -11.08
CA LEU A 411 25.73 16.40 -10.06
C LEU A 411 26.99 17.16 -9.61
N ASN A 412 27.72 17.75 -10.57
CA ASN A 412 28.91 18.52 -10.26
C ASN A 412 28.60 19.75 -9.39
N THR A 413 27.55 20.52 -9.72
CA THR A 413 27.14 21.69 -8.92
C THR A 413 26.67 21.30 -7.51
N LEU A 414 25.93 20.20 -7.36
CA LEU A 414 25.53 19.66 -6.04
C LEU A 414 26.75 19.24 -5.22
N ILE A 415 27.68 18.47 -5.79
CA ILE A 415 28.88 17.99 -5.10
C ILE A 415 29.78 19.15 -4.67
N ILE A 416 29.92 20.19 -5.49
CA ILE A 416 30.69 21.39 -5.11
C ILE A 416 30.07 22.08 -3.89
N ARG A 417 28.74 22.20 -3.83
CA ARG A 417 28.04 22.80 -2.67
C ARG A 417 28.18 21.95 -1.41
N PHE A 418 28.14 20.62 -1.54
CA PHE A 418 28.45 19.70 -0.44
C PHE A 418 29.88 19.89 0.06
N LYS A 419 30.88 19.88 -0.83
CA LYS A 419 32.30 20.08 -0.49
C LYS A 419 32.55 21.43 0.19
N CYS A 420 31.86 22.49 -0.24
CA CYS A 420 31.97 23.83 0.36
C CYS A 420 31.16 24.01 1.65
N ARG A 421 30.41 22.99 2.12
CA ARG A 421 29.45 23.07 3.24
C ARG A 421 28.52 24.29 3.13
N SER A 422 28.17 24.66 1.91
CA SER A 422 27.42 25.89 1.58
C SER A 422 25.97 25.61 1.19
N MET A 423 25.55 24.34 1.14
CA MET A 423 24.19 23.89 0.82
C MET A 423 23.13 24.71 1.58
N MET A 424 23.23 24.79 2.91
CA MET A 424 22.27 25.51 3.75
C MET A 424 22.27 27.04 3.59
N LYS A 425 23.35 27.62 3.03
CA LYS A 425 23.47 29.09 2.80
C LYS A 425 23.00 29.50 1.41
N THR A 426 23.08 28.57 0.46
CA THR A 426 22.81 28.77 -0.97
C THR A 426 21.48 28.16 -1.43
N SER A 427 20.82 27.40 -0.56
CA SER A 427 19.43 26.94 -0.71
C SER A 427 18.46 27.92 -0.04
N ILE A 428 17.33 28.17 -0.69
CA ILE A 428 16.19 28.93 -0.15
C ILE A 428 15.61 28.20 1.06
N ILE A 429 15.44 26.88 0.96
CA ILE A 429 14.96 26.01 2.04
C ILE A 429 15.93 26.05 3.23
N GLY A 430 17.23 25.97 2.98
CA GLY A 430 18.26 26.08 4.01
C GLY A 430 18.25 27.41 4.76
N ARG A 431 17.93 28.52 4.07
CA ARG A 431 17.75 29.84 4.69
C ARG A 431 16.50 29.92 5.56
N LEU A 432 15.39 29.32 5.12
CA LEU A 432 14.15 29.24 5.89
C LEU A 432 14.35 28.43 7.18
N ILE A 433 15.01 27.26 7.07
CA ILE A 433 15.35 26.41 8.22
C ILE A 433 16.26 27.16 9.20
N ASN A 434 17.31 27.84 8.72
CA ASN A 434 18.20 28.61 9.60
C ASN A 434 17.48 29.78 10.30
N LYS A 435 16.56 30.46 9.63
CA LYS A 435 15.69 31.46 10.27
C LYS A 435 14.82 30.83 11.35
N GLY A 436 14.22 29.67 11.08
CA GLY A 436 13.44 28.90 12.05
C GLY A 436 14.24 28.46 13.27
N ILE A 437 15.43 27.87 13.06
CA ILE A 437 16.34 27.45 14.15
C ILE A 437 16.77 28.65 14.99
N ASN A 438 17.06 29.80 14.38
CA ASN A 438 17.44 31.01 15.12
C ASN A 438 16.25 31.57 15.93
N LEU A 439 15.03 31.49 15.39
CA LEU A 439 13.81 31.85 16.11
C LEU A 439 13.62 30.95 17.34
N ILE A 440 13.76 29.63 17.19
CA ILE A 440 13.68 28.65 18.27
C ILE A 440 14.76 28.91 19.32
N LYS A 441 16.03 29.14 18.93
CA LYS A 441 17.11 29.50 19.86
C LYS A 441 16.81 30.79 20.64
N CYS A 442 16.24 31.79 19.99
CA CYS A 442 15.82 33.03 20.65
C CYS A 442 14.75 32.76 21.71
N LEU A 443 13.73 31.97 21.36
CA LEU A 443 12.64 31.58 22.27
C LEU A 443 13.16 30.75 23.46
N VAL A 444 14.02 29.76 23.21
CA VAL A 444 14.64 28.93 24.26
C VAL A 444 15.54 29.77 25.18
N ASN A 445 16.31 30.71 24.64
CA ASN A 445 17.17 31.58 25.46
C ASN A 445 16.35 32.58 26.29
N LYS A 446 15.26 33.13 25.74
CA LYS A 446 14.30 33.94 26.51
C LYS A 446 13.66 33.11 27.62
N ALA A 447 13.23 31.87 27.34
CA ALA A 447 12.64 30.97 28.33
C ALA A 447 13.64 30.56 29.43
N LYS A 448 14.90 30.28 29.08
CA LYS A 448 15.97 29.96 30.05
C LYS A 448 16.30 31.16 30.94
N LYS A 449 16.35 32.37 30.38
CA LYS A 449 16.60 33.60 31.15
C LYS A 449 15.43 33.88 32.09
N ALA A 450 14.19 33.78 31.60
CA ALA A 450 12.98 33.87 32.41
C ALA A 450 12.98 32.83 33.55
N LYS A 451 13.26 31.55 33.25
CA LYS A 451 13.31 30.47 34.26
C LYS A 451 14.38 30.71 35.34
N LYS A 452 15.57 31.21 34.97
CA LYS A 452 16.66 31.51 35.92
C LYS A 452 16.31 32.67 36.86
N GLU A 453 15.62 33.68 36.35
CA GLU A 453 15.17 34.84 37.11
C GLU A 453 13.96 34.49 37.99
N PHE A 454 13.07 33.62 37.50
CA PHE A 454 11.91 33.10 38.22
C PHE A 454 12.29 32.15 39.39
N LEU A 455 13.24 31.22 39.16
CA LEU A 455 13.74 30.30 40.20
C LEU A 455 14.51 30.99 41.32
N LYS A 456 15.15 32.13 41.05
CA LYS A 456 15.91 32.89 42.05
C LYS A 456 15.00 33.68 43.00
N ASN A 457 13.81 34.08 42.54
CA ASN A 457 12.93 35.01 43.25
C ASN A 457 11.72 34.34 43.93
N MET A 458 11.36 33.09 43.58
CA MET A 458 10.11 32.47 44.07
C MET A 458 10.29 31.48 45.23
N VAL A 459 11.46 30.87 45.41
CA VAL A 459 11.70 29.89 46.50
C VAL A 459 13.03 30.19 47.17
N SER A 460 13.02 31.06 48.18
CA SER A 460 14.18 31.19 49.07
C SER A 460 14.36 29.86 49.84
N ARG A 461 15.60 29.43 50.07
CA ARG A 461 15.89 28.21 50.86
C ARG A 461 15.25 28.28 52.26
N ASP A 462 14.95 29.48 52.75
CA ASP A 462 14.29 29.72 54.03
C ASP A 462 12.78 29.39 54.02
N MET A 463 12.08 29.56 52.90
CA MET A 463 10.65 29.21 52.78
C MET A 463 10.40 27.69 52.83
N LEU A 464 11.27 26.88 52.21
CA LEU A 464 11.20 25.42 52.27
C LEU A 464 11.49 24.83 53.67
N ARG A 465 12.21 25.57 54.51
CA ARG A 465 12.65 25.11 55.84
C ARG A 465 11.67 25.51 56.94
N ASN A 466 11.07 26.68 56.84
CA ASN A 466 10.28 27.28 57.92
C ASN A 466 8.76 27.27 57.68
N ASP A 467 8.29 27.11 56.44
CA ASP A 467 6.86 27.07 56.13
C ASP A 467 6.41 25.66 55.73
N LYS A 468 5.68 25.00 56.64
CA LYS A 468 5.13 23.65 56.42
C LYS A 468 4.19 23.62 55.21
N PHE A 469 3.45 24.70 54.94
CA PHE A 469 2.56 24.77 53.77
C PHE A 469 3.37 24.75 52.47
N THR A 470 4.34 25.65 52.33
CA THR A 470 5.23 25.68 51.15
C THR A 470 5.95 24.35 50.96
N ARG A 471 6.40 23.71 52.04
CA ARG A 471 7.02 22.37 51.97
C ARG A 471 6.07 21.28 51.51
N SER A 472 4.86 21.21 52.08
CA SER A 472 3.84 20.22 51.70
C SER A 472 3.35 20.43 50.27
N PHE A 473 3.19 21.68 49.84
CA PHE A 473 2.83 22.05 48.47
C PHE A 473 3.91 21.65 47.46
N VAL A 474 5.18 21.97 47.74
CA VAL A 474 6.31 21.61 46.85
C VAL A 474 6.51 20.10 46.79
N LEU A 475 6.40 19.40 47.93
CA LEU A 475 6.52 17.93 47.98
C LEU A 475 5.39 17.25 47.20
N ARG A 476 4.14 17.68 47.39
CA ARG A 476 2.98 17.13 46.69
C ARG A 476 3.03 17.38 45.19
N THR A 477 3.44 18.59 44.80
CA THR A 477 3.64 18.94 43.38
C THR A 477 4.78 18.13 42.77
N GLY A 478 5.87 17.91 43.50
CA GLY A 478 6.97 17.04 43.09
C GLY A 478 6.55 15.57 42.92
N ILE A 479 5.76 15.03 43.85
CA ILE A 479 5.23 13.65 43.78
C ILE A 479 4.27 13.50 42.58
N ALA A 480 3.36 14.46 42.36
CA ALA A 480 2.43 14.42 41.23
C ALA A 480 3.17 14.44 39.87
N ILE A 481 4.21 15.27 39.75
CA ILE A 481 5.07 15.31 38.55
C ILE A 481 5.82 13.98 38.37
N ALA A 482 6.39 13.43 39.45
CA ALA A 482 7.12 12.16 39.39
C ALA A 482 6.20 11.01 38.97
N LEU A 483 4.99 10.91 39.54
CA LEU A 483 3.99 9.90 39.17
C LEU A 483 3.50 10.08 37.73
N GLY A 484 3.33 11.32 37.25
CA GLY A 484 2.99 11.60 35.85
C GLY A 484 4.08 11.15 34.87
N VAL A 485 5.35 11.38 35.21
CA VAL A 485 6.50 10.93 34.39
C VAL A 485 6.63 9.40 34.42
N ILE A 486 6.44 8.76 35.58
CA ILE A 486 6.45 7.29 35.71
C ILE A 486 5.30 6.68 34.90
N SER A 487 4.10 7.25 34.98
CA SER A 487 2.94 6.82 34.17
C SER A 487 3.22 6.95 32.67
N LEU A 488 3.87 8.02 32.21
CA LEU A 488 4.28 8.19 30.82
C LEU A 488 5.31 7.13 30.38
N ILE A 489 6.30 6.85 31.22
CA ILE A 489 7.34 5.84 30.94
C ILE A 489 6.73 4.44 30.90
N ILE A 490 5.85 4.10 31.84
CA ILE A 490 5.15 2.80 31.87
C ILE A 490 4.28 2.66 30.62
N SER A 491 3.49 3.68 30.28
CA SER A 491 2.64 3.68 29.08
C SER A 491 3.47 3.50 27.79
N ALA A 492 4.67 4.07 27.73
CA ALA A 492 5.61 3.89 26.61
C ALA A 492 6.26 2.49 26.57
N ILE A 493 6.44 1.82 27.72
CA ILE A 493 7.00 0.46 27.79
C ILE A 493 5.95 -0.58 27.38
N ILE A 494 4.70 -0.41 27.81
CA ILE A 494 3.59 -1.33 27.51
C ILE A 494 2.95 -1.07 26.14
N ASN A 495 3.36 -0.03 25.42
CA ASN A 495 2.83 0.43 24.13
C ASN A 495 1.31 0.77 24.12
N GLU A 496 0.70 1.03 25.28
CA GLU A 496 -0.71 1.42 25.38
C GLU A 496 -0.84 2.88 25.85
N LEU A 497 -0.86 3.81 24.89
CA LEU A 497 -0.90 5.25 25.15
C LEU A 497 -2.27 5.73 25.68
N GLU A 498 -3.33 4.94 25.47
CA GLU A 498 -4.71 5.29 25.86
C GLU A 498 -4.93 5.27 27.39
N LEU A 499 -4.08 4.57 28.14
CA LEU A 499 -4.17 4.48 29.61
C LEU A 499 -3.60 5.73 30.32
N PHE A 500 -2.69 6.45 29.66
CA PHE A 500 -2.04 7.65 30.19
C PHE A 500 -3.01 8.76 30.64
N PRO A 501 -4.00 9.20 29.83
CA PRO A 501 -4.95 10.24 30.25
C PRO A 501 -5.77 9.83 31.48
N VAL A 502 -6.12 8.55 31.63
CA VAL A 502 -6.86 8.04 32.80
C VAL A 502 -6.01 8.15 34.07
N CYS A 503 -4.73 7.77 34.01
CA CYS A 503 -3.80 7.90 35.13
C CYS A 503 -3.61 9.38 35.55
N ILE A 504 -3.54 10.30 34.57
CA ILE A 504 -3.39 11.73 34.84
C ILE A 504 -4.62 12.30 35.58
N ILE A 505 -5.83 11.89 35.19
CA ILE A 505 -7.07 12.32 35.86
C ILE A 505 -7.08 11.88 37.33
N ILE A 506 -6.66 10.65 37.63
CA ILE A 506 -6.58 10.12 39.00
C ILE A 506 -5.55 10.90 39.84
N ILE A 507 -4.39 11.21 39.26
CA ILE A 507 -3.33 12.00 39.93
C ILE A 507 -3.83 13.43 40.24
N ILE A 508 -4.53 14.06 39.30
CA ILE A 508 -5.10 15.41 39.48
C ILE A 508 -6.19 15.38 40.56
N ALA A 509 -7.07 14.38 40.56
CA ALA A 509 -8.11 14.23 41.58
C ALA A 509 -7.51 14.08 42.98
N GLY A 510 -6.47 13.24 43.14
CA GLY A 510 -5.74 13.11 44.40
C GLY A 510 -5.06 14.42 44.82
N TYR A 511 -4.43 15.13 43.89
CA TYR A 511 -3.79 16.42 44.15
C TYR A 511 -4.79 17.46 44.68
N ILE A 512 -5.98 17.54 44.06
CA ILE A 512 -7.05 18.44 44.48
C ILE A 512 -7.56 18.08 45.88
N TYR A 513 -7.82 16.80 46.14
CA TYR A 513 -8.32 16.33 47.44
C TYR A 513 -7.43 16.75 48.61
N PHE A 514 -6.11 16.52 48.50
CA PHE A 514 -5.18 16.95 49.55
C PHE A 514 -5.05 18.47 49.66
N SER A 515 -5.25 19.21 48.56
CA SER A 515 -5.16 20.68 48.54
C SER A 515 -6.34 21.36 49.21
N PHE A 516 -7.52 20.72 49.21
CA PHE A 516 -8.68 21.20 49.97
C PHE A 516 -8.42 21.26 51.48
N ALA A 517 -7.65 20.32 52.04
CA ALA A 517 -7.30 20.34 53.46
C ALA A 517 -6.49 21.58 53.85
N ASP A 518 -5.55 21.99 52.99
CA ASP A 518 -4.75 23.19 53.22
C ASP A 518 -5.59 24.46 53.08
N LEU A 519 -6.50 24.52 52.10
CA LEU A 519 -7.40 25.66 51.91
C LEU A 519 -8.29 25.91 53.13
N LYS A 520 -8.83 24.84 53.72
CA LYS A 520 -9.64 24.92 54.94
C LYS A 520 -8.84 25.42 56.14
N ALA A 521 -7.56 25.05 56.22
CA ALA A 521 -6.67 25.60 57.25
C ALA A 521 -6.43 27.11 57.03
N PHE A 522 -6.23 27.55 55.79
CA PHE A 522 -6.08 28.98 55.47
C PHE A 522 -7.32 29.82 55.77
N GLU A 523 -8.52 29.27 55.58
CA GLU A 523 -9.77 29.93 55.93
C GLU A 523 -9.82 30.27 57.44
N ARG A 524 -9.45 29.31 58.30
CA ARG A 524 -9.35 29.54 59.77
C ARG A 524 -8.32 30.61 60.14
N LEU A 525 -7.18 30.64 59.46
CA LEU A 525 -6.18 31.68 59.66
C LEU A 525 -6.72 33.06 59.24
N ASN A 526 -7.45 33.13 58.12
CA ASN A 526 -8.03 34.37 57.64
C ASN A 526 -9.14 34.90 58.56
N GLU A 527 -9.95 34.00 59.14
CA GLU A 527 -10.90 34.34 60.19
C GLU A 527 -10.21 34.90 61.43
N HIS A 528 -9.08 34.32 61.84
CA HIS A 528 -8.29 34.81 62.97
C HIS A 528 -7.69 36.20 62.70
N ILE A 529 -7.14 36.43 61.50
CA ILE A 529 -6.66 37.75 61.08
C ILE A 529 -7.79 38.78 61.09
N SER A 530 -8.97 38.39 60.58
CA SER A 530 -10.15 39.26 60.57
C SER A 530 -10.62 39.62 61.97
N ALA A 531 -10.60 38.66 62.91
CA ALA A 531 -10.94 38.89 64.31
C ALA A 531 -9.99 39.91 64.97
N VAL A 532 -8.67 39.72 64.80
CA VAL A 532 -7.65 40.66 65.31
C VAL A 532 -7.82 42.06 64.72
N ASN A 533 -8.11 42.16 63.42
CA ASN A 533 -8.38 43.44 62.77
C ASN A 533 -9.65 44.12 63.29
N SER A 534 -10.65 43.35 63.73
CA SER A 534 -11.88 43.86 64.35
C SER A 534 -11.74 44.23 65.83
N GLY A 535 -10.56 44.05 66.43
CA GLY A 535 -10.30 44.35 67.84
C GLY A 535 -10.53 43.19 68.80
N ASP A 536 -10.79 41.98 68.29
CA ASP A 536 -10.84 40.75 69.08
C ASP A 536 -9.44 40.12 69.12
N TYR A 537 -8.73 40.33 70.23
CA TYR A 537 -7.36 39.87 70.46
C TYR A 537 -7.27 38.51 71.16
N MET A 538 -8.37 37.74 71.22
CA MET A 538 -8.38 36.43 71.85
C MET A 538 -7.38 35.46 71.20
N ILE A 539 -6.54 34.83 72.03
CA ILE A 539 -5.55 33.84 71.59
C ILE A 539 -6.26 32.60 71.05
N ARG A 540 -5.87 32.16 69.84
CA ARG A 540 -6.38 30.93 69.22
C ARG A 540 -5.28 29.89 69.08
N ASN A 541 -5.58 28.64 69.45
CA ASN A 541 -4.63 27.54 69.36
C ASN A 541 -4.93 26.67 68.14
N GLU A 542 -3.88 26.32 67.40
CA GLU A 542 -3.93 25.36 66.29
C GLU A 542 -3.06 24.15 66.64
N GLU A 543 -3.40 22.99 66.08
CA GLU A 543 -2.59 21.78 66.27
C GLU A 543 -1.17 21.97 65.73
N LEU A 544 -0.16 21.40 66.41
CA LEU A 544 1.25 21.49 65.97
C LEU A 544 1.48 20.99 64.54
N ASP A 545 0.62 20.10 64.05
CA ASP A 545 0.72 19.55 62.70
C ASP A 545 -0.02 20.37 61.63
N SER A 546 -0.78 21.39 62.05
CA SER A 546 -1.51 22.28 61.14
C SER A 546 -0.55 23.11 60.29
N PRO A 547 -0.80 23.28 58.98
CA PRO A 547 0.03 24.11 58.10
C PRO A 547 0.04 25.59 58.50
N ILE A 548 -0.94 26.03 59.31
CA ILE A 548 -1.08 27.41 59.79
C ILE A 548 -0.58 27.64 61.23
N TYR A 549 0.01 26.63 61.89
CA TYR A 549 0.47 26.74 63.28
C TYR A 549 1.42 27.94 63.49
N VAL A 550 2.47 28.05 62.69
CA VAL A 550 3.50 29.11 62.82
C VAL A 550 2.92 30.51 62.55
N PRO A 551 2.12 30.73 61.48
CA PRO A 551 1.38 31.99 61.31
C PRO A 551 0.47 32.34 62.49
N THR A 552 -0.28 31.37 63.03
CA THR A 552 -1.19 31.57 64.17
C THR A 552 -0.43 31.96 65.43
N GLU A 553 0.69 31.32 65.73
CA GLU A 553 1.55 31.65 66.88
C GLU A 553 2.13 33.07 66.77
N LYS A 554 2.58 33.46 65.58
CA LYS A 554 3.04 34.84 65.32
C LYS A 554 1.92 35.85 65.51
N LEU A 555 0.71 35.53 65.06
CA LEU A 555 -0.44 36.40 65.22
C LEU A 555 -0.85 36.51 66.69
N ASN A 556 -0.82 35.42 67.46
CA ASN A 556 -1.05 35.43 68.91
C ASN A 556 -0.06 36.35 69.65
N ASN A 557 1.23 36.30 69.30
CA ASN A 557 2.24 37.18 69.89
C ASN A 557 1.99 38.66 69.55
N ILE A 558 1.46 38.95 68.35
CA ILE A 558 1.05 40.30 67.96
C ILE A 558 -0.18 40.73 68.76
N SER A 559 -1.20 39.88 68.88
CA SER A 559 -2.41 40.13 69.67
C SER A 559 -2.06 40.42 71.13
N ASP A 560 -1.18 39.63 71.74
CA ASP A 560 -0.71 39.82 73.11
C ASP A 560 0.07 41.14 73.30
N GLY A 561 0.95 41.47 72.34
CA GLY A 561 1.68 42.73 72.31
C GLY A 561 0.77 43.96 72.17
N ILE A 562 -0.28 43.86 71.33
CA ILE A 562 -1.29 44.91 71.16
C ILE A 562 -2.10 45.04 72.46
N GLN A 563 -2.61 43.94 73.02
CA GLN A 563 -3.39 43.94 74.25
C GLN A 563 -2.59 44.57 75.41
N THR A 564 -1.33 44.14 75.59
CA THR A 564 -0.43 44.71 76.61
C THR A 564 -0.20 46.22 76.41
N THR A 565 -0.06 46.67 75.15
CA THR A 565 0.18 48.08 74.84
C THR A 565 -1.07 48.91 75.10
N VAL A 566 -2.25 48.40 74.73
CA VAL A 566 -3.55 49.01 75.01
C VAL A 566 -3.76 49.12 76.53
N GLU A 567 -3.49 48.07 77.29
CA GLU A 567 -3.59 48.09 78.76
C GLU A 567 -2.65 49.11 79.41
N LYS A 568 -1.39 49.20 78.94
CA LYS A 568 -0.44 50.23 79.40
C LYS A 568 -0.90 51.63 79.06
N GLN A 569 -1.43 51.85 77.86
CA GLN A 569 -1.95 53.15 77.45
C GLN A 569 -3.16 53.55 78.30
N LEU A 570 -4.11 52.63 78.51
CA LEU A 570 -5.27 52.86 79.39
C LEU A 570 -4.84 53.16 80.82
N LYS A 571 -3.82 52.47 81.34
CA LYS A 571 -3.24 52.75 82.66
C LYS A 571 -2.57 54.12 82.72
N SER A 572 -1.83 54.50 81.67
CA SER A 572 -1.19 55.81 81.58
C SER A 572 -2.20 56.94 81.49
N GLU A 573 -3.25 56.80 80.68
CA GLU A 573 -4.34 57.78 80.59
C GLU A 573 -5.10 57.90 81.91
N ARG A 574 -5.41 56.78 82.58
CA ARG A 574 -6.00 56.80 83.93
C ARG A 574 -5.10 57.53 84.93
N MET A 575 -3.80 57.26 84.93
CA MET A 575 -2.84 57.93 85.82
C MET A 575 -2.71 59.44 85.50
N LYS A 576 -2.74 59.85 84.22
CA LYS A 576 -2.76 61.27 83.83
C LYS A 576 -4.03 61.96 84.35
N ILE A 577 -5.20 61.33 84.18
CA ILE A 577 -6.48 61.86 84.66
C ILE A 577 -6.45 61.99 86.19
N GLU A 578 -5.96 60.98 86.90
CA GLU A 578 -5.81 60.99 88.35
C GLU A 578 -4.84 62.09 88.81
N LEU A 579 -3.70 62.26 88.14
CA LEU A 579 -2.74 63.34 88.42
C LEU A 579 -3.36 64.72 88.22
N VAL A 580 -4.05 64.95 87.09
CA VAL A 580 -4.74 66.22 86.80
C VAL A 580 -5.81 66.50 87.86
N THR A 581 -6.57 65.48 88.25
CA THR A 581 -7.62 65.60 89.27
C THR A 581 -7.02 65.94 90.64
N ASN A 582 -5.93 65.28 91.03
CA ASN A 582 -5.22 65.54 92.28
C ASN A 582 -4.60 66.95 92.32
N VAL A 583 -3.90 67.37 91.27
CA VAL A 583 -3.34 68.73 91.18
C VAL A 583 -4.46 69.79 91.17
N SER A 584 -5.57 69.53 90.48
CA SER A 584 -6.71 70.45 90.47
C SER A 584 -7.34 70.60 91.86
N HIS A 585 -7.47 69.50 92.61
CA HIS A 585 -7.94 69.52 93.99
C HIS A 585 -6.99 70.33 94.89
N ASP A 586 -5.67 70.13 94.74
CA ASP A 586 -4.65 70.81 95.53
C ASP A 586 -4.53 72.30 95.18
N LEU A 587 -4.80 72.72 93.93
CA LEU A 587 -4.84 74.12 93.52
C LEU A 587 -6.12 74.84 93.96
N LYS A 588 -7.26 74.14 94.03
CA LYS A 588 -8.54 74.72 94.47
C LYS A 588 -8.48 75.24 95.90
N THR A 589 -7.77 74.54 96.78
CA THR A 589 -7.69 74.87 98.22
C THR A 589 -7.04 76.24 98.49
N PRO A 590 -5.80 76.54 98.06
CA PRO A 590 -5.20 77.85 98.28
C PRO A 590 -5.90 78.96 97.49
N LEU A 591 -6.43 78.67 96.29
CA LEU A 591 -7.19 79.66 95.52
C LEU A 591 -8.48 80.09 96.23
N THR A 592 -9.20 79.13 96.82
CA THR A 592 -10.39 79.42 97.63
C THR A 592 -10.03 80.24 98.87
N SER A 593 -8.90 79.93 99.51
CA SER A 593 -8.39 80.73 100.63
C SER A 593 -8.02 82.17 100.21
N ILE A 594 -7.35 82.37 99.06
CA ILE A 594 -6.99 83.69 98.55
C ILE A 594 -8.24 84.52 98.22
N ILE A 595 -9.23 83.92 97.55
CA ILE A 595 -10.52 84.59 97.27
C ILE A 595 -11.19 84.98 98.58
N SER A 596 -11.24 84.06 99.56
CA SER A 596 -11.78 84.36 100.88
C SER A 596 -11.04 85.51 101.57
N TYR A 597 -9.71 85.59 101.47
CA TYR A 597 -8.94 86.71 102.02
C TYR A 597 -9.23 88.03 101.29
N ILE A 598 -9.35 88.02 99.95
CA ILE A 598 -9.70 89.21 99.16
C ILE A 598 -11.13 89.69 99.48
N ASP A 599 -12.08 88.76 99.63
CA ASP A 599 -13.47 89.08 99.99
C ASP A 599 -13.54 89.70 101.39
N LEU A 600 -12.75 89.20 102.35
CA LEU A 600 -12.63 89.80 103.68
C LEU A 600 -12.00 91.19 103.64
N LEU A 601 -10.90 91.38 102.88
CA LEU A 601 -10.26 92.69 102.70
C LEU A 601 -11.16 93.71 102.00
N SER A 602 -12.02 93.27 101.09
CA SER A 602 -12.98 94.14 100.38
C SER A 602 -14.18 94.52 101.25
N ALA A 603 -14.46 93.73 102.29
CA ALA A 603 -15.53 93.98 103.25
C ALA A 603 -15.11 94.83 104.46
N GLU A 604 -13.80 94.97 104.73
CA GLU A 604 -13.29 95.92 105.73
C GLU A 604 -13.22 97.34 105.14
N GLU A 605 -13.96 98.28 105.74
CA GLU A 605 -13.70 99.71 105.56
C GLU A 605 -12.33 100.03 106.17
N LEU A 606 -11.28 100.07 105.33
CA LEU A 606 -9.96 100.55 105.71
C LEU A 606 -10.03 102.05 106.05
N SER A 607 -10.31 102.36 107.30
CA SER A 607 -10.07 103.67 107.90
C SER A 607 -8.55 103.87 108.08
N PRO A 608 -7.99 105.05 107.73
CA PRO A 608 -6.55 105.33 107.77
C PRO A 608 -5.93 105.27 109.17
#